data_AF-A0AAN7MR64-F1
#
_entry.id   AF-A0AAN7MR64-F1
#
_cell.length_a   1.000
_cell.length_b   1.000
_cell.length_c   1.000
_cell.angle_alpha   90.00
_cell.angle_beta   90.00
_cell.angle_gamma   90.00
#
_symmetry.space_group_name_H-M   'P 1'
#
loop_
_entity.id
_entity.type
_entity.pdbx_description
1 polymer ?
#
loop_
_entity_poly.entity_id
_entity_poly.type
_entity_poly.pdbx_seq_one_letter_code
_entity_poly.pdbx_strand_id
1 'polypeptide(L)'
;PPAASMAARPDGAATSPWQRRRRRGAAGTRSSTSRGRRARALPAPCRRRACAVAGGRRGELKESGAGAMPGSLQVPSLEELDVQEVRVSSAVLKAAAHHYGAQCDRPNKEFMLCRWEEKDPRRCLQEGRQVNQCALDFFRKIKTHCAEPFTEYWTCIDYSNLQELRRCRKQQAVFDNCVLEKLGWVRPDLGQLSKVTKVKTDRPMPENAYHSRPRPEPNPPIEGELKPSPFGSRLFFWSW
;
A
#
# COMPACT_ATOMS: atom_id res chain seq x y z
N PRO A 1 7.02 50.49 27.20
CA PRO A 1 8.17 49.95 27.97
C PRO A 1 8.23 50.53 29.39
N PRO A 2 8.84 49.85 30.36
CA PRO A 2 8.81 48.40 30.64
C PRO A 2 8.59 48.16 32.17
N ALA A 3 8.28 46.96 32.65
CA ALA A 3 9.22 45.90 33.06
C ALA A 3 8.43 44.82 33.85
N ALA A 4 8.82 43.59 34.12
CA ALA A 4 9.72 42.57 33.57
C ALA A 4 9.88 41.52 34.70
N SER A 5 9.68 40.22 34.42
CA SER A 5 10.39 39.06 35.04
C SER A 5 9.73 37.77 34.53
N MET A 6 10.28 37.00 33.58
CA MET A 6 11.47 36.14 33.56
C MET A 6 11.34 34.78 34.30
N ALA A 7 11.80 33.75 33.56
CA ALA A 7 12.13 32.35 33.91
C ALA A 7 10.96 31.35 33.96
N ALA A 8 11.03 30.13 33.40
CA ALA A 8 12.17 29.31 32.97
C ALA A 8 11.80 28.30 31.84
N ARG A 9 12.83 27.86 31.11
CA ARG A 9 12.84 26.74 30.14
C ARG A 9 12.85 25.38 30.86
N PRO A 10 12.56 24.28 30.13
CA PRO A 10 13.54 23.21 30.11
C PRO A 10 13.89 22.71 28.70
N ASP A 11 15.19 22.49 28.55
CA ASP A 11 15.85 21.76 27.48
C ASP A 11 15.43 20.28 27.46
N GLY A 12 15.47 19.64 26.27
CA GLY A 12 15.40 18.18 26.19
C GLY A 12 14.79 17.58 24.94
N ALA A 13 15.23 17.99 23.73
CA ALA A 13 14.87 17.29 22.50
C ALA A 13 15.66 15.96 22.41
N ALA A 14 15.10 14.88 23.00
CA ALA A 14 15.56 13.53 22.81
C ALA A 14 15.29 13.09 21.35
N THR A 15 16.35 12.98 20.56
CA THR A 15 16.30 12.47 19.19
C THR A 15 16.15 10.96 19.20
N SER A 16 15.02 10.49 18.65
CA SER A 16 14.68 9.07 18.50
C SER A 16 15.69 8.27 17.63
N PRO A 17 15.84 6.94 17.83
CA PRO A 17 16.99 6.15 17.34
C PRO A 17 17.05 5.91 15.82
N TRP A 18 16.07 6.39 15.05
CA TRP A 18 15.91 6.03 13.63
C TRP A 18 16.70 6.91 12.65
N GLN A 19 17.29 8.02 13.09
CA GLN A 19 18.03 8.94 12.20
C GLN A 19 19.49 8.55 11.95
N ARG A 20 19.96 7.40 12.45
CA ARG A 20 21.38 6.99 12.41
C ARG A 20 21.76 5.96 11.33
N ARG A 21 21.02 5.89 10.21
CA ARG A 21 21.31 4.97 9.07
C ARG A 21 21.30 5.64 7.69
N ARG A 22 21.75 6.89 7.57
CA ARG A 22 21.92 7.57 6.25
C ARG A 22 23.29 8.19 6.00
N ARG A 23 24.35 7.71 6.65
CA ARG A 23 25.73 8.13 6.35
C ARG A 23 26.67 6.93 6.35
N ARG A 24 26.96 6.41 5.16
CA ARG A 24 28.08 5.53 4.70
C ARG A 24 27.56 4.80 3.46
N GLY A 25 28.08 4.95 2.24
CA GLY A 25 29.17 5.75 1.73
C GLY A 25 29.02 5.91 0.21
N ALA A 26 29.56 7.01 -0.30
CA ALA A 26 29.78 7.23 -1.73
C ALA A 26 31.30 7.25 -1.92
N ALA A 27 31.83 6.34 -2.75
CA ALA A 27 33.11 6.47 -3.46
C ALA A 27 33.28 5.28 -4.42
N GLY A 28 33.55 5.54 -5.70
CA GLY A 28 33.87 4.50 -6.69
C GLY A 28 33.68 4.98 -8.12
N THR A 29 34.74 5.55 -8.68
CA THR A 29 34.88 6.12 -10.02
C THR A 29 34.88 5.10 -11.17
N ARG A 30 34.62 5.63 -12.38
CA ARG A 30 34.50 5.01 -13.71
C ARG A 30 35.67 4.07 -14.11
N SER A 31 35.35 3.05 -14.91
CA SER A 31 36.10 2.74 -16.13
C SER A 31 35.26 1.88 -17.09
N SER A 32 35.36 2.22 -18.37
CA SER A 32 34.71 1.60 -19.51
C SER A 32 35.61 0.57 -20.15
N THR A 33 35.12 -0.65 -20.45
CA THR A 33 35.71 -1.47 -21.51
C THR A 33 34.66 -2.37 -22.16
N SER A 34 34.67 -2.36 -23.49
CA SER A 34 33.91 -3.18 -24.41
C SER A 34 34.32 -4.66 -24.38
N ARG A 35 33.39 -5.57 -24.72
CA ARG A 35 33.56 -6.65 -25.72
C ARG A 35 32.44 -7.70 -25.65
N GLY A 36 31.95 -8.08 -26.83
CA GLY A 36 31.83 -9.50 -27.20
C GLY A 36 30.47 -10.16 -27.05
N ARG A 37 29.70 -10.16 -28.15
CA ARG A 37 28.64 -11.14 -28.43
C ARG A 37 29.19 -12.57 -28.32
N ARG A 38 28.40 -13.50 -27.76
CA ARG A 38 28.35 -14.91 -28.17
C ARG A 38 27.00 -15.52 -27.76
N ALA A 39 26.27 -15.99 -28.77
CA ALA A 39 25.05 -16.78 -28.65
C ALA A 39 25.37 -18.21 -28.18
N ARG A 40 24.44 -18.85 -27.45
CA ARG A 40 24.26 -20.31 -27.28
C ARG A 40 22.82 -20.50 -26.78
N ALA A 41 21.89 -20.91 -27.64
CA ALA A 41 21.52 -22.28 -28.01
C ALA A 41 20.38 -22.84 -27.11
N LEU A 42 19.22 -23.08 -27.74
CA LEU A 42 18.01 -23.70 -27.21
C LEU A 42 18.19 -25.22 -26.99
N PRO A 43 17.55 -25.85 -26.00
CA PRO A 43 17.38 -27.30 -25.96
C PRO A 43 16.06 -27.76 -26.60
N ALA A 44 16.14 -28.88 -27.32
CA ALA A 44 15.10 -29.57 -28.08
C ALA A 44 14.25 -30.54 -27.21
N PRO A 45 13.18 -31.19 -27.73
CA PRO A 45 12.05 -31.70 -26.95
C PRO A 45 12.13 -33.18 -26.56
N CYS A 46 11.59 -33.54 -25.38
CA CYS A 46 11.38 -34.94 -24.97
C CYS A 46 10.06 -35.51 -25.55
N ARG A 47 10.19 -36.65 -26.24
CA ARG A 47 9.08 -37.46 -26.79
C ARG A 47 8.44 -38.38 -25.74
N ARG A 48 7.15 -38.66 -25.96
CA ARG A 48 6.25 -39.57 -25.22
C ARG A 48 6.72 -41.04 -25.18
N ARG A 49 6.40 -41.75 -24.08
CA ARG A 49 5.96 -43.18 -24.07
C ARG A 49 5.17 -43.49 -22.79
N ALA A 50 4.22 -44.41 -22.90
CA ALA A 50 3.12 -44.67 -21.95
C ALA A 50 3.30 -45.96 -21.12
N CYS A 51 2.49 -46.03 -20.05
CA CYS A 51 1.90 -47.17 -19.34
C CYS A 51 2.77 -48.10 -18.46
N ALA A 52 2.38 -48.21 -17.17
CA ALA A 52 2.02 -49.49 -16.54
C ALA A 52 1.19 -49.27 -15.26
N VAL A 53 0.16 -50.09 -15.10
CA VAL A 53 -0.77 -50.20 -13.96
C VAL A 53 -0.15 -51.09 -12.89
N ALA A 54 -0.26 -50.71 -11.61
CA ALA A 54 -0.13 -51.65 -10.50
C ALA A 54 -1.03 -51.21 -9.33
N GLY A 55 -2.02 -52.04 -9.01
CA GLY A 55 -2.88 -51.88 -7.84
C GLY A 55 -2.18 -52.32 -6.56
N GLY A 56 -2.48 -51.63 -5.45
CA GLY A 56 -1.96 -51.93 -4.12
C GLY A 56 -2.80 -51.29 -3.02
N ARG A 57 -3.45 -52.17 -2.26
CA ARG A 57 -4.20 -52.06 -0.97
C ARG A 57 -4.27 -50.67 -0.29
N ARG A 58 -5.50 -50.24 -0.01
CA ARG A 58 -5.83 -49.15 0.93
C ARG A 58 -5.40 -49.56 2.34
N GLY A 59 -4.36 -48.88 2.84
CA GLY A 59 -4.10 -48.74 4.27
C GLY A 59 -4.60 -47.37 4.73
N GLU A 60 -5.33 -47.38 5.83
CA GLU A 60 -5.96 -46.21 6.46
C GLU A 60 -4.89 -45.29 7.05
N LEU A 61 -4.68 -44.12 6.43
CA LEU A 61 -3.81 -43.06 6.96
C LEU A 61 -4.69 -42.04 7.69
N LYS A 62 -4.63 -42.07 9.03
CA LYS A 62 -5.04 -40.95 9.89
C LYS A 62 -4.21 -39.73 9.49
N GLU A 63 -4.83 -38.77 8.83
CA GLU A 63 -4.24 -37.48 8.46
C GLU A 63 -4.27 -36.53 9.67
N SER A 64 -3.38 -36.76 10.64
CA SER A 64 -3.08 -35.78 11.69
C SER A 64 -1.76 -35.09 11.34
N GLY A 65 -1.87 -33.90 10.76
CA GLY A 65 -0.73 -33.04 10.43
C GLY A 65 -0.75 -32.62 8.97
N ALA A 66 -1.55 -31.58 8.65
CA ALA A 66 -1.52 -30.93 7.36
C ALA A 66 -0.16 -30.21 7.18
N GLY A 67 0.84 -30.95 6.72
CA GLY A 67 1.97 -30.38 6.01
C GLY A 67 1.43 -29.73 4.74
N ALA A 68 1.34 -28.40 4.76
CA ALA A 68 0.79 -27.64 3.64
C ALA A 68 1.67 -27.83 2.40
N MET A 69 1.19 -28.65 1.46
CA MET A 69 1.56 -28.52 0.06
C MET A 69 1.31 -27.05 -0.34
N PRO A 70 2.21 -26.37 -1.07
CA PRO A 70 1.91 -25.02 -1.53
C PRO A 70 0.70 -25.09 -2.45
N GLY A 71 -0.42 -24.54 -1.99
CA GLY A 71 -1.66 -24.47 -2.75
C GLY A 71 -1.46 -23.65 -4.02
N SER A 72 -2.15 -24.02 -5.09
CA SER A 72 -2.21 -23.23 -6.31
C SER A 72 -2.85 -21.85 -6.04
N LEU A 73 -2.34 -20.81 -6.69
CA LEU A 73 -2.87 -19.46 -6.54
C LEU A 73 -4.24 -19.35 -7.23
N GLN A 74 -5.30 -19.11 -6.46
CA GLN A 74 -6.64 -18.87 -6.98
C GLN A 74 -6.76 -17.43 -7.50
N VAL A 75 -6.61 -17.25 -8.82
CA VAL A 75 -6.78 -15.96 -9.50
C VAL A 75 -8.23 -15.85 -10.00
N PRO A 76 -8.89 -14.68 -9.86
CA PRO A 76 -10.22 -14.46 -10.43
C PRO A 76 -10.22 -14.63 -11.96
N SER A 77 -11.41 -14.85 -12.50
CA SER A 77 -11.62 -14.97 -13.95
C SER A 77 -11.34 -13.64 -14.67
N LEU A 78 -11.07 -13.69 -15.99
CA LEU A 78 -10.81 -12.47 -16.78
C LEU A 78 -12.06 -11.58 -16.89
N GLU A 79 -13.24 -12.17 -16.90
CA GLU A 79 -14.53 -11.47 -16.96
C GLU A 79 -14.79 -10.65 -15.68
N GLU A 80 -14.30 -11.12 -14.53
CA GLU A 80 -14.36 -10.37 -13.27
C GLU A 80 -13.39 -9.18 -13.23
N LEU A 81 -12.38 -9.16 -14.10
CA LEU A 81 -11.42 -8.05 -14.15
C LEU A 81 -11.83 -6.99 -15.19
N ASP A 82 -12.71 -7.33 -16.12
CA ASP A 82 -13.17 -6.40 -17.15
C ASP A 82 -14.09 -5.33 -16.54
N VAL A 83 -13.57 -4.10 -16.46
CA VAL A 83 -14.24 -2.93 -15.88
C VAL A 83 -13.93 -1.73 -16.76
N GLN A 84 -14.90 -0.83 -16.92
CA GLN A 84 -14.69 0.39 -17.68
C GLN A 84 -13.58 1.25 -17.05
N GLU A 85 -12.52 1.49 -17.84
CA GLU A 85 -11.33 2.22 -17.40
C GLU A 85 -11.50 3.75 -17.52
N VAL A 86 -10.84 4.48 -16.63
CA VAL A 86 -10.73 5.94 -16.71
C VAL A 86 -9.52 6.30 -17.55
N ARG A 87 -9.73 6.46 -18.86
CA ARG A 87 -8.67 6.78 -19.84
C ARG A 87 -8.40 8.27 -19.92
N VAL A 88 -7.59 8.79 -18.98
CA VAL A 88 -7.18 10.20 -18.93
C VAL A 88 -5.69 10.33 -18.57
N SER A 89 -5.07 11.45 -18.91
CA SER A 89 -3.67 11.72 -18.54
C SER A 89 -3.53 12.03 -17.03
N SER A 90 -2.31 11.91 -16.52
CA SER A 90 -2.02 12.19 -15.11
C SER A 90 -2.28 13.65 -14.72
N ALA A 91 -2.06 14.60 -15.64
CA ALA A 91 -2.35 16.01 -15.43
C ALA A 91 -3.84 16.27 -15.20
N VAL A 92 -4.71 15.60 -15.97
CA VAL A 92 -6.17 15.67 -15.84
C VAL A 92 -6.62 15.17 -14.46
N LEU A 93 -6.11 14.01 -14.02
CA LEU A 93 -6.42 13.46 -12.70
C LEU A 93 -5.95 14.39 -11.58
N LYS A 94 -4.74 14.97 -11.71
CA LYS A 94 -4.17 15.86 -10.71
C LYS A 94 -4.93 17.19 -10.62
N ALA A 95 -5.36 17.74 -11.74
CA ALA A 95 -6.19 18.94 -11.80
C ALA A 95 -7.52 18.73 -11.06
N ALA A 96 -8.18 17.60 -11.29
CA ALA A 96 -9.48 17.29 -10.70
C ALA A 96 -9.40 16.68 -9.29
N ALA A 97 -8.21 16.31 -8.80
CA ALA A 97 -8.02 15.51 -7.58
C ALA A 97 -8.72 16.07 -6.33
N HIS A 98 -8.75 17.40 -6.15
CA HIS A 98 -9.36 18.03 -4.97
C HIS A 98 -10.88 17.86 -4.97
N HIS A 99 -11.52 18.11 -6.11
CA HIS A 99 -12.96 17.92 -6.27
C HIS A 99 -13.34 16.44 -6.28
N TYR A 100 -12.54 15.61 -6.94
CA TYR A 100 -12.71 14.15 -6.93
C TYR A 100 -12.67 13.58 -5.51
N GLY A 101 -11.70 14.01 -4.71
CA GLY A 101 -11.58 13.57 -3.31
C GLY A 101 -12.77 13.98 -2.45
N ALA A 102 -13.38 15.13 -2.71
CA ALA A 102 -14.58 15.57 -1.98
C ALA A 102 -15.84 14.80 -2.40
N GLN A 103 -16.01 14.54 -3.71
CA GLN A 103 -17.23 13.92 -4.24
C GLN A 103 -17.24 12.39 -4.13
N CYS A 104 -16.11 11.74 -4.42
CA CYS A 104 -15.98 10.28 -4.41
C CYS A 104 -15.38 9.75 -3.10
N ASP A 105 -15.49 10.49 -2.00
CA ASP A 105 -14.85 10.15 -0.73
C ASP A 105 -15.30 8.79 -0.17
N ARG A 106 -16.62 8.56 -0.19
CA ARG A 106 -17.25 7.35 0.36
C ARG A 106 -16.73 6.04 -0.29
N PRO A 107 -16.88 5.80 -1.61
CA PRO A 107 -16.42 4.56 -2.23
C PRO A 107 -14.89 4.42 -2.18
N ASN A 108 -14.14 5.53 -2.33
CA ASN A 108 -12.67 5.49 -2.25
C ASN A 108 -12.20 5.01 -0.87
N LYS A 109 -12.82 5.51 0.20
CA LYS A 109 -12.40 5.15 1.56
C LYS A 109 -12.89 3.76 1.98
N GLU A 110 -14.05 3.32 1.52
CA GLU A 110 -14.51 1.93 1.69
C GLU A 110 -13.55 0.94 1.03
N PHE A 111 -13.10 1.24 -0.20
CA PHE A 111 -12.08 0.46 -0.91
C PHE A 111 -10.73 0.48 -0.18
N MET A 112 -10.26 1.65 0.27
CA MET A 112 -8.99 1.76 0.98
C MET A 112 -9.03 1.03 2.32
N LEU A 113 -10.14 1.10 3.04
CA LEU A 113 -10.37 0.33 4.26
C LEU A 113 -10.34 -1.17 3.95
N CYS A 114 -10.99 -1.62 2.86
CA CYS A 114 -11.01 -3.03 2.45
C CYS A 114 -9.60 -3.55 2.24
N ARG A 115 -8.85 -2.81 1.44
CA ARG A 115 -7.50 -3.16 1.05
C ARG A 115 -6.55 -3.18 2.25
N TRP A 116 -6.79 -2.35 3.25
CA TRP A 116 -5.98 -2.29 4.46
C TRP A 116 -6.34 -3.38 5.48
N GLU A 117 -7.62 -3.71 5.63
CA GLU A 117 -8.12 -4.76 6.52
C GLU A 117 -7.78 -6.15 5.99
N GLU A 118 -8.24 -6.47 4.77
CA GLU A 118 -8.12 -7.79 4.14
C GLU A 118 -6.72 -8.07 3.60
N LYS A 119 -5.99 -7.02 3.16
CA LYS A 119 -4.63 -7.10 2.58
C LYS A 119 -4.48 -7.92 1.29
N ASP A 120 -5.56 -8.54 0.84
CA ASP A 120 -5.66 -9.26 -0.42
C ASP A 120 -6.46 -8.45 -1.46
N PRO A 121 -5.87 -8.10 -2.63
CA PRO A 121 -6.57 -7.28 -3.64
C PRO A 121 -7.73 -8.00 -4.32
N ARG A 122 -7.77 -9.33 -4.29
CA ARG A 122 -8.81 -10.15 -4.96
C ARG A 122 -10.17 -10.03 -4.28
N ARG A 123 -10.20 -9.81 -2.96
CA ARG A 123 -11.44 -9.69 -2.19
C ARG A 123 -12.12 -8.34 -2.39
N CYS A 124 -11.34 -7.29 -2.66
CA CYS A 124 -11.81 -5.91 -2.74
C CYS A 124 -12.12 -5.41 -4.18
N LEU A 125 -12.37 -6.34 -5.12
CA LEU A 125 -12.62 -5.99 -6.53
C LEU A 125 -13.96 -5.28 -6.72
N GLN A 126 -14.97 -5.61 -5.90
CA GLN A 126 -16.30 -5.01 -5.99
C GLN A 126 -16.27 -3.53 -5.61
N GLU A 127 -15.59 -3.18 -4.52
CA GLU A 127 -15.38 -1.80 -4.10
C GLU A 127 -14.50 -1.05 -5.12
N GLY A 128 -13.51 -1.73 -5.71
CA GLY A 128 -12.71 -1.17 -6.80
C GLY A 128 -13.56 -0.79 -8.03
N ARG A 129 -14.56 -1.60 -8.38
CA ARG A 129 -15.53 -1.27 -9.45
C ARG A 129 -16.35 -0.02 -9.09
N GLN A 130 -16.79 0.11 -7.84
CA GLN A 130 -17.54 1.28 -7.38
C GLN A 130 -16.70 2.57 -7.44
N VAL A 131 -15.40 2.49 -7.12
CA VAL A 131 -14.46 3.59 -7.29
C VAL A 131 -14.36 4.02 -8.76
N ASN A 132 -14.18 3.06 -9.67
CA ASN A 132 -14.13 3.34 -11.10
C ASN A 132 -15.43 3.96 -11.62
N GLN A 133 -16.58 3.46 -11.19
CA GLN A 133 -17.89 4.02 -11.53
C GLN A 133 -18.02 5.46 -11.06
N CYS A 134 -17.67 5.76 -9.80
CA CYS A 134 -17.72 7.12 -9.27
C CYS A 134 -16.81 8.08 -10.07
N ALA A 135 -15.59 7.63 -10.42
CA ALA A 135 -14.67 8.41 -11.23
C ALA A 135 -15.22 8.72 -12.63
N LEU A 136 -15.82 7.73 -13.30
CA LEU A 136 -16.44 7.93 -14.61
C LEU A 136 -17.59 8.92 -14.56
N ASP A 137 -18.48 8.79 -13.59
CA ASP A 137 -19.62 9.70 -13.43
C ASP A 137 -19.17 11.12 -13.07
N PHE A 138 -18.12 11.24 -12.26
CA PHE A 138 -17.49 12.53 -11.96
C PHE A 138 -16.94 13.20 -13.23
N PHE A 139 -16.18 12.49 -14.06
CA PHE A 139 -15.65 13.06 -15.30
C PHE A 139 -16.74 13.35 -16.34
N ARG A 140 -17.83 12.56 -16.38
CA ARG A 140 -19.01 12.86 -17.20
C ARG A 140 -19.67 14.18 -16.79
N LYS A 141 -19.80 14.45 -15.48
CA LYS A 141 -20.32 15.73 -14.96
C LYS A 141 -19.41 16.91 -15.31
N ILE A 142 -18.10 16.77 -15.14
CA ILE A 142 -17.18 17.86 -15.54
C ILE A 142 -17.25 18.13 -17.04
N LYS A 143 -17.29 17.08 -17.87
CA LYS A 143 -17.37 17.22 -19.33
C LYS A 143 -18.67 17.88 -19.80
N THR A 144 -19.79 17.65 -19.11
CA THR A 144 -21.09 18.22 -19.48
C THR A 144 -21.23 19.68 -19.04
N HIS A 145 -20.64 20.08 -17.91
CA HIS A 145 -20.85 21.41 -17.35
C HIS A 145 -19.68 22.38 -17.55
N CYS A 146 -18.42 21.94 -17.41
CA CYS A 146 -17.24 22.80 -17.32
C CYS A 146 -16.07 22.32 -18.19
N ALA A 147 -16.34 21.84 -19.41
CA ALA A 147 -15.31 21.30 -20.30
C ALA A 147 -14.19 22.29 -20.64
N GLU A 148 -14.55 23.49 -21.12
CA GLU A 148 -13.58 24.51 -21.56
C GLU A 148 -12.63 24.99 -20.44
N PRO A 149 -13.12 25.52 -19.29
CA PRO A 149 -12.22 25.99 -18.24
C PRO A 149 -11.40 24.86 -17.64
N PHE A 150 -11.93 23.63 -17.64
CA PHE A 150 -11.17 22.47 -17.21
C PHE A 150 -10.04 22.14 -18.18
N THR A 151 -10.27 22.22 -19.50
CA THR A 151 -9.23 21.97 -20.51
C THR A 151 -8.06 22.93 -20.43
N GLU A 152 -8.34 24.22 -20.26
CA GLU A 152 -7.27 25.21 -20.06
C GLU A 152 -6.47 24.95 -18.78
N TYR A 153 -7.16 24.57 -17.71
CA TYR A 153 -6.52 24.31 -16.42
C TYR A 153 -5.58 23.11 -16.46
N TRP A 154 -6.03 21.95 -16.93
CA TRP A 154 -5.16 20.77 -16.96
C TRP A 154 -4.06 20.90 -18.02
N THR A 155 -4.30 21.62 -19.13
CA THR A 155 -3.26 21.89 -20.15
C THR A 155 -2.12 22.74 -19.57
N CYS A 156 -2.45 23.74 -18.75
CA CYS A 156 -1.43 24.50 -18.01
C CYS A 156 -0.62 23.61 -17.05
N ILE A 157 -1.27 22.67 -16.35
CA ILE A 157 -0.59 21.75 -15.44
C ILE A 157 0.33 20.81 -16.22
N ASP A 158 -0.13 20.31 -17.36
CA ASP A 158 0.58 19.35 -18.21
C ASP A 158 1.85 19.95 -18.83
N TYR A 159 1.87 21.26 -19.09
CA TYR A 159 3.07 21.95 -19.59
C TYR A 159 4.29 21.84 -18.66
N SER A 160 4.06 21.66 -17.35
CA SER A 160 5.16 21.59 -16.38
C SER A 160 5.56 20.14 -16.08
N ASN A 161 6.87 19.84 -16.19
CA ASN A 161 7.42 18.50 -15.91
C ASN A 161 7.06 17.94 -14.53
N LEU A 162 6.91 18.82 -13.52
CA LEU A 162 6.56 18.45 -12.14
C LEU A 162 5.07 18.63 -11.82
N GLN A 163 4.27 19.10 -12.77
CA GLN A 163 2.83 19.39 -12.61
C GLN A 163 2.56 20.28 -11.38
N GLU A 164 3.20 21.44 -11.33
CA GLU A 164 3.17 22.34 -10.17
C GLU A 164 1.86 23.16 -10.10
N LEU A 165 0.98 22.84 -9.15
CA LEU A 165 -0.30 23.54 -8.97
C LEU A 165 -0.18 25.05 -8.72
N ARG A 166 0.98 25.51 -8.22
CA ARG A 166 1.24 26.94 -7.95
C ARG A 166 1.29 27.81 -9.22
N ARG A 167 1.59 27.23 -10.39
CA ARG A 167 1.76 27.99 -11.64
C ARG A 167 0.42 28.33 -12.31
N CYS A 168 -0.59 27.50 -12.12
CA CYS A 168 -1.86 27.57 -12.85
C CYS A 168 -3.02 28.11 -11.99
N ARG A 169 -2.74 29.03 -11.05
CA ARG A 169 -3.75 29.55 -10.11
C ARG A 169 -4.85 30.39 -10.77
N LYS A 170 -4.53 31.07 -11.88
CA LYS A 170 -5.51 31.86 -12.64
C LYS A 170 -6.58 30.95 -13.26
N GLN A 171 -6.13 29.92 -13.98
CA GLN A 171 -7.00 28.91 -14.59
C GLN A 171 -7.74 28.10 -13.51
N GLN A 172 -7.08 27.83 -12.38
CA GLN A 172 -7.73 27.16 -11.26
C GLN A 172 -8.93 27.95 -10.74
N ALA A 173 -8.80 29.27 -10.55
CA ALA A 173 -9.92 30.10 -10.08
C ALA A 173 -11.10 30.09 -11.06
N VAL A 174 -10.82 30.16 -12.37
CA VAL A 174 -11.86 30.08 -13.41
C VAL A 174 -12.58 28.73 -13.37
N PHE A 175 -11.84 27.63 -13.23
CA PHE A 175 -12.41 26.29 -13.11
C PHE A 175 -13.22 26.11 -11.82
N ASP A 176 -12.66 26.50 -10.67
CA ASP A 176 -13.31 26.39 -9.37
C ASP A 176 -14.61 27.22 -9.33
N ASN A 177 -14.63 28.41 -9.95
CA ASN A 177 -15.84 29.22 -10.08
C ASN A 177 -16.91 28.54 -10.95
N CYS A 178 -16.54 27.98 -12.11
CA CYS A 178 -17.49 27.25 -12.96
C CYS A 178 -18.14 26.07 -12.22
N VAL A 179 -17.32 25.32 -11.47
CA VAL A 179 -17.78 24.17 -10.70
C VAL A 179 -18.69 24.60 -9.55
N LEU A 180 -18.37 25.70 -8.87
CA LEU A 180 -19.20 26.26 -7.81
C LEU A 180 -20.56 26.74 -8.34
N GLU A 181 -20.58 27.44 -9.46
CA GLU A 181 -21.81 27.99 -10.05
C GLU A 181 -22.73 26.90 -10.63
N LYS A 182 -22.18 25.90 -11.34
CA LYS A 182 -22.99 24.90 -12.05
C LYS A 182 -23.30 23.64 -11.24
N LEU A 183 -22.36 23.20 -10.40
CA LEU A 183 -22.44 21.94 -9.66
C LEU A 183 -22.57 22.14 -8.15
N GLY A 184 -22.28 23.34 -7.64
CA GLY A 184 -22.32 23.64 -6.21
C GLY A 184 -21.22 22.97 -5.40
N TRP A 185 -20.13 22.51 -6.04
CA TRP A 185 -19.06 21.85 -5.32
C TRP A 185 -18.03 22.86 -4.83
N VAL A 186 -17.80 22.85 -3.51
CA VAL A 186 -16.76 23.65 -2.88
C VAL A 186 -15.46 22.86 -2.86
N ARG A 187 -14.37 23.50 -3.27
CA ARG A 187 -13.03 22.90 -3.20
C ARG A 187 -12.65 22.70 -1.73
N PRO A 188 -12.19 21.51 -1.32
CA PRO A 188 -11.80 21.26 0.06
C PRO A 188 -10.57 22.08 0.46
N ASP A 189 -10.58 22.56 1.71
CA ASP A 189 -9.45 23.30 2.28
C ASP A 189 -8.23 22.40 2.53
N LEU A 190 -7.09 23.07 2.71
CA LEU A 190 -5.86 22.40 3.06
C LEU A 190 -6.04 21.60 4.36
N GLY A 191 -5.68 20.31 4.31
CA GLY A 191 -5.78 19.41 5.45
C GLY A 191 -7.09 18.65 5.57
N GLN A 192 -8.16 19.01 4.85
CA GLN A 192 -9.43 18.26 4.92
C GLN A 192 -9.28 16.83 4.40
N LEU A 193 -8.66 16.65 3.23
CA LEU A 193 -8.45 15.34 2.61
C LEU A 193 -7.44 14.45 3.36
N SER A 194 -6.57 15.03 4.18
CA SER A 194 -5.60 14.27 4.99
C SER A 194 -6.14 13.85 6.36
N LYS A 195 -7.35 14.28 6.74
CA LYS A 195 -7.96 13.85 7.99
C LYS A 195 -8.34 12.38 7.91
N VAL A 196 -8.03 11.63 8.97
CA VAL A 196 -8.49 10.26 9.13
C VAL A 196 -9.99 10.27 9.37
N THR A 197 -10.74 9.67 8.47
CA THR A 197 -12.21 9.56 8.57
C THR A 197 -12.62 8.16 8.99
N LYS A 198 -13.74 8.08 9.70
CA LYS A 198 -14.36 6.81 10.07
C LYS A 198 -15.32 6.40 8.95
N VAL A 199 -15.14 5.19 8.43
CA VAL A 199 -15.99 4.61 7.40
C VAL A 199 -16.85 3.53 8.06
N LYS A 200 -18.15 3.51 7.77
CA LYS A 200 -19.03 2.43 8.20
C LYS A 200 -19.08 1.39 7.09
N THR A 201 -18.83 0.13 7.43
CA THR A 201 -18.90 -0.99 6.48
C THR A 201 -19.72 -2.11 7.07
N ASP A 202 -20.52 -2.76 6.21
CA ASP A 202 -21.36 -3.90 6.62
C ASP A 202 -20.58 -5.23 6.65
N ARG A 203 -19.40 -5.27 6.04
CA ARG A 203 -18.53 -6.45 6.03
C ARG A 203 -17.96 -6.74 7.43
N PRO A 204 -17.78 -8.02 7.80
CA PRO A 204 -17.11 -8.38 9.04
C PRO A 204 -15.62 -8.04 8.96
N MET A 205 -15.02 -7.69 10.11
CA MET A 205 -13.58 -7.48 10.19
C MET A 205 -12.84 -8.83 10.14
N PRO A 206 -11.78 -8.98 9.33
CA PRO A 206 -11.04 -10.24 9.22
C PRO A 206 -10.25 -10.52 10.50
N GLU A 207 -10.48 -11.68 11.12
CA GLU A 207 -9.75 -12.10 12.34
C GLU A 207 -8.26 -12.38 12.06
N ASN A 208 -7.94 -12.94 10.88
CA ASN A 208 -6.58 -13.29 10.49
C ASN A 208 -6.30 -12.91 9.02
N ALA A 209 -6.09 -11.61 8.78
CA ALA A 209 -5.82 -11.05 7.45
C ALA A 209 -4.57 -11.64 6.75
N TYR A 210 -3.61 -12.18 7.50
CA TYR A 210 -2.37 -12.73 6.93
C TYR A 210 -2.40 -14.25 6.74
N HIS A 211 -3.51 -14.90 7.09
CA HIS A 211 -3.58 -16.37 7.14
C HIS A 211 -2.39 -16.97 7.91
N SER A 212 -2.03 -16.32 9.01
CA SER A 212 -0.88 -16.72 9.82
C SER A 212 -1.20 -18.01 10.57
N ARG A 213 -0.23 -18.92 10.63
CA ARG A 213 -0.29 -20.09 11.50
C ARG A 213 -0.36 -19.66 12.97
N PRO A 214 -0.94 -20.48 13.87
CA PRO A 214 -0.90 -20.20 15.30
C PRO A 214 0.54 -19.98 15.75
N ARG A 215 0.73 -19.02 16.66
CA ARG A 215 2.06 -18.80 17.24
C ARG A 215 2.45 -20.02 18.07
N PRO A 216 3.74 -20.42 18.07
CA PRO A 216 4.24 -21.38 19.02
C PRO A 216 3.96 -20.94 20.46
N GLU A 217 3.74 -21.90 21.36
CA GLU A 217 3.60 -21.62 22.78
C GLU A 217 4.87 -20.96 23.32
N PRO A 218 4.75 -19.93 24.17
CA PRO A 218 5.92 -19.28 24.77
C PRO A 218 6.59 -20.22 25.76
N ASN A 219 7.92 -20.11 25.89
CA ASN A 219 8.64 -20.78 26.96
C ASN A 219 8.12 -20.26 28.32
N PRO A 220 7.95 -21.13 29.33
CA PRO A 220 7.49 -20.70 30.64
C PRO A 220 8.50 -19.71 31.25
N PRO A 221 8.02 -18.62 31.90
CA PRO A 221 8.91 -17.72 32.63
C PRO A 221 9.52 -18.44 33.84
N ILE A 222 10.76 -18.08 34.19
CA ILE A 222 11.37 -18.55 35.43
C ILE A 222 10.76 -17.72 36.56
N GLU A 223 9.83 -18.30 37.30
CA GLU A 223 9.19 -17.69 38.46
C GLU A 223 9.84 -18.22 39.76
N GLY A 224 10.17 -17.30 40.68
CA GLY A 224 10.77 -17.61 41.97
C GLY A 224 12.03 -16.79 42.26
N GLU A 225 12.38 -16.66 43.53
CA GLU A 225 13.63 -16.01 43.94
C GLU A 225 14.83 -16.86 43.50
N LEU A 226 15.84 -16.20 42.92
CA LEU A 226 17.12 -16.80 42.57
C LEU A 226 17.85 -17.22 43.85
N LYS A 227 17.66 -18.47 44.26
CA LYS A 227 18.41 -19.06 45.37
C LYS A 227 19.87 -19.25 44.96
N PRO A 228 20.84 -19.06 45.89
CA PRO A 228 22.22 -19.40 45.61
C PRO A 228 22.34 -20.88 45.24
N SER A 229 23.29 -21.20 44.37
CA SER A 229 23.54 -22.58 43.94
C SER A 229 23.89 -23.46 45.17
N PRO A 230 23.23 -24.63 45.38
CA PRO A 230 23.37 -25.41 46.60
C PRO A 230 24.79 -25.84 46.99
N PHE A 231 25.72 -25.97 46.02
CA PHE A 231 27.11 -26.41 46.26
C PHE A 231 28.13 -25.55 45.50
N GLY A 232 27.82 -24.26 45.31
CA GLY A 232 28.68 -23.35 44.54
C GLY A 232 28.88 -23.80 43.09
N SER A 233 30.13 -23.80 42.62
CA SER A 233 30.52 -24.07 41.23
C SER A 233 30.39 -25.53 40.79
N ARG A 234 30.32 -26.49 41.74
CA ARG A 234 30.34 -27.95 41.47
C ARG A 234 31.45 -28.40 40.50
N LEU A 235 32.56 -27.68 40.45
CA LEU A 235 33.70 -28.00 39.59
C LEU A 235 34.75 -28.81 40.37
N PHE A 236 35.43 -29.76 39.71
CA PHE A 236 36.30 -30.76 40.34
C PHE A 236 37.38 -30.21 41.30
N PHE A 237 37.87 -28.98 41.11
CA PHE A 237 39.07 -28.47 41.81
C PHE A 237 39.15 -26.93 41.94
N TRP A 238 38.08 -26.17 41.65
CA TRP A 238 38.10 -24.70 41.85
C TRP A 238 37.97 -24.37 43.34
N SER A 239 38.86 -23.66 44.05
CA SER A 239 40.09 -22.87 43.77
C SER A 239 40.01 -21.81 42.66
N TRP A 240 39.26 -20.75 42.95
CA TRP A 240 39.76 -19.39 42.75
C TRP A 240 39.96 -18.78 44.14
#